data_AF-A0A922XFT3-F1
#
_entry.id   AF-A0A922XFT3-F1
#
_cell.length_a   1.000
_cell.length_b   1.000
_cell.length_c   1.000
_cell.angle_alpha   90.00
_cell.angle_beta   90.00
_cell.angle_gamma   90.00
#
_symmetry.space_group_name_H-M   'P 1'
#
loop_
_entity.id
_entity.type
_entity.pdbx_description
1 polymer ?
#
loop_
_entity_poly.entity_id
_entity_poly.type
_entity_poly.pdbx_seq_one_letter_code
_entity_poly.pdbx_strand_id
1 'polypeptide(L)'
;MLYQRSLDIEDRLMTVLQLIESGHYSTPELAKAVGVSIPTMSRDITALRQRGYSIMAEREDNTWHYMLEGEAKRSQIMRRRPR
;
A
#
# COMPACT_ATOMS: atom_id res chain seq x y z
N MET A 1 -0.36 -9.07 -26.78
CA MET A 1 1.10 -8.87 -26.86
C MET A 1 1.66 -8.75 -25.47
N LEU A 2 2.89 -9.22 -25.22
CA LEU A 2 3.50 -9.24 -23.87
C LEU A 2 3.68 -7.83 -23.27
N TYR A 3 3.93 -6.81 -24.11
CA TYR A 3 4.13 -5.43 -23.68
C TYR A 3 2.91 -4.80 -23.01
N GLN A 4 1.70 -5.02 -23.55
CA GLN A 4 0.48 -4.46 -22.97
C GLN A 4 0.25 -4.97 -21.54
N ARG A 5 0.49 -6.27 -21.33
CA ARG A 5 0.32 -6.88 -20.02
C ARG A 5 1.32 -6.35 -19.00
N SER A 6 2.55 -6.05 -19.42
CA SER A 6 3.55 -5.43 -18.55
C SER A 6 3.15 -4.00 -18.17
N LEU A 7 2.64 -3.21 -19.12
CA LEU A 7 2.13 -1.86 -18.87
C LEU A 7 0.95 -1.89 -17.89
N ASP A 8 -0.04 -2.77 -18.11
CA ASP A 8 -1.20 -2.89 -17.21
C ASP A 8 -0.79 -3.27 -15.77
N ILE A 9 0.31 -4.02 -15.61
CA ILE A 9 0.87 -4.33 -14.29
C ILE A 9 1.54 -3.09 -13.69
N GLU A 10 2.31 -2.34 -14.48
CA GLU A 10 2.99 -1.13 -14.04
C GLU A 10 2.00 -0.06 -13.58
N ASP A 11 0.96 0.21 -14.37
CA ASP A 11 -0.11 1.16 -14.06
C ASP A 11 -0.86 0.76 -12.79
N ARG A 12 -1.13 -0.54 -12.63
CA ARG A 12 -1.75 -1.07 -11.40
C ARG A 12 -0.87 -0.84 -10.19
N LEU A 13 0.44 -1.12 -10.30
CA LEU A 13 1.39 -0.93 -9.20
C LEU A 13 1.51 0.54 -8.80
N MET A 14 1.51 1.46 -9.78
CA MET A 14 1.47 2.90 -9.50
C MET A 14 0.19 3.32 -8.79
N THR A 15 -0.96 2.80 -9.22
CA THR A 15 -2.26 3.08 -8.58
C THR A 15 -2.27 2.59 -7.12
N VAL A 16 -1.78 1.38 -6.87
CA VAL A 16 -1.65 0.83 -5.50
C VAL A 16 -0.75 1.69 -4.64
N LEU A 17 0.39 2.15 -5.19
CA LEU A 17 1.31 3.01 -4.46
C LEU A 17 0.66 4.35 -4.07
N GLN A 18 -0.04 4.99 -5.00
CA GLN A 18 -0.77 6.24 -4.72
C GLN A 18 -1.85 6.07 -3.64
N LEU A 19 -2.55 4.93 -3.64
CA LEU A 19 -3.52 4.63 -2.59
C LEU A 19 -2.83 4.46 -1.22
N ILE A 20 -1.70 3.75 -1.17
CA ILE A 20 -0.91 3.60 0.06
C ILE A 20 -0.38 4.96 0.55
N GLU A 21 0.06 5.84 -0.36
CA GLU A 21 0.49 7.21 -0.05
C GLU A 21 -0.65 8.12 0.43
N SER A 22 -1.88 7.90 -0.05
CA SER A 22 -3.05 8.66 0.44
C SER A 22 -3.55 8.20 1.82
N GLY A 23 -3.02 7.07 2.30
CA GLY A 23 -3.21 6.59 3.67
C GLY A 23 -4.39 5.64 3.91
N HIS A 24 -4.27 4.88 5.01
CA HIS A 24 -5.31 4.07 5.68
C HIS A 24 -6.03 2.98 4.87
N TYR A 25 -5.41 2.39 3.84
CA TYR A 25 -6.02 1.22 3.19
C TYR A 25 -5.45 -0.10 3.71
N SER A 26 -6.35 -1.00 4.09
CA SER A 26 -6.05 -2.42 4.32
C SER A 26 -5.89 -3.17 3.00
N THR A 27 -5.30 -4.36 3.02
CA THR A 27 -5.21 -5.24 1.83
C THR A 27 -6.57 -5.47 1.14
N PRO A 28 -7.68 -5.81 1.84
CA PRO A 28 -8.97 -5.99 1.19
C PRO A 28 -9.55 -4.69 0.62
N GLU A 29 -9.29 -3.54 1.24
CA GLU A 29 -9.74 -2.25 0.71
C GLU A 29 -8.97 -1.85 -0.55
N LEU A 30 -7.65 -2.05 -0.57
CA LEU A 30 -6.84 -1.87 -1.78
C LEU A 30 -7.32 -2.78 -2.91
N ALA A 31 -7.57 -4.06 -2.61
CA ALA A 31 -8.08 -5.02 -3.59
C ALA A 31 -9.41 -4.57 -4.19
N LYS A 32 -10.33 -4.10 -3.34
CA LYS A 32 -11.63 -3.56 -3.75
C LYS A 32 -11.49 -2.27 -4.58
N ALA A 33 -10.64 -1.34 -4.16
CA ALA A 33 -10.43 -0.06 -4.83
C ALA A 33 -9.85 -0.23 -6.25
N VAL A 34 -8.93 -1.18 -6.40
CA VAL A 34 -8.25 -1.46 -7.68
C VAL A 34 -9.03 -2.48 -8.54
N GLY A 35 -10.03 -3.16 -7.99
CA GLY A 35 -10.84 -4.13 -8.71
C GLY A 35 -10.13 -5.46 -8.96
N VAL A 36 -9.24 -5.87 -8.05
CA VAL A 36 -8.49 -7.13 -8.12
C VAL A 36 -8.78 -8.05 -6.95
N SER A 37 -8.38 -9.31 -7.08
CA SER A 37 -8.46 -10.25 -5.97
C SER A 37 -7.48 -9.88 -4.85
N ILE A 38 -7.82 -10.18 -3.59
CA ILE A 38 -6.90 -10.05 -2.45
C ILE A 38 -5.53 -10.74 -2.71
N PRO A 39 -5.46 -11.98 -3.27
CA PRO A 39 -4.16 -12.59 -3.55
C PRO A 39 -3.41 -11.92 -4.71
N THR A 40 -4.07 -11.22 -5.63
CA THR A 40 -3.41 -10.35 -6.62
C THR A 40 -2.81 -9.13 -5.91
N MET A 41 -3.60 -8.47 -5.06
CA MET A 41 -3.15 -7.31 -4.29
C MET A 41 -1.96 -7.66 -3.38
N SER A 42 -1.98 -8.81 -2.72
CA SER A 42 -0.85 -9.28 -1.92
C SER A 42 0.43 -9.44 -2.76
N ARG A 43 0.32 -9.91 -4.01
CA ARG A 43 1.46 -10.02 -4.93
C ARG A 43 1.94 -8.65 -5.38
N ASP A 44 1.04 -7.72 -5.65
CA ASP A 44 1.37 -6.35 -6.04
C ASP A 44 2.14 -5.62 -4.92
N ILE A 45 1.70 -5.76 -3.66
CA ILE A 45 2.40 -5.22 -2.49
C ILE A 45 3.79 -5.85 -2.34
N THR A 46 3.92 -7.17 -2.54
CA THR A 46 5.23 -7.84 -2.53
C THR A 46 6.13 -7.31 -3.65
N ALA A 47 5.60 -7.11 -4.86
CA ALA A 47 6.35 -6.56 -5.97
C ALA A 47 6.82 -5.12 -5.69
N LEU A 48 5.98 -4.28 -5.09
CA LEU A 48 6.36 -2.93 -4.66
C LEU A 48 7.49 -2.98 -3.62
N ARG A 49 7.41 -3.86 -2.61
CA ARG A 49 8.49 -4.05 -1.64
C ARG A 49 9.80 -4.47 -2.30
N GLN A 50 9.74 -5.40 -3.25
CA GLN A 50 10.91 -5.84 -4.02
C GLN A 50 11.51 -4.72 -4.90
N ARG A 51 10.69 -3.77 -5.34
CA ARG A 51 11.11 -2.57 -6.08
C ARG A 51 11.71 -1.48 -5.18
N GLY A 52 11.75 -1.68 -3.86
CA GLY A 52 12.39 -0.77 -2.89
C GLY A 52 11.41 0.14 -2.13
N TYR A 53 10.11 -0.04 -2.29
CA TYR A 53 9.13 0.72 -1.50
C TYR A 53 9.01 0.14 -0.08
N SER A 54 9.36 0.94 0.93
CA SER A 54 9.20 0.58 2.35
C SER A 54 7.74 0.65 2.80
N ILE A 55 6.93 -0.33 2.40
CA ILE A 55 5.51 -0.46 2.77
C ILE A 55 5.39 -1.23 4.09
N MET A 56 4.90 -0.58 5.14
CA MET A 56 4.65 -1.18 6.45
C MET A 56 3.16 -1.37 6.70
N ALA A 57 2.82 -2.42 7.44
CA ALA A 57 1.47 -2.63 7.94
C ALA A 57 1.43 -2.11 9.38
N GLU A 58 0.62 -1.09 9.64
CA GLU A 58 0.35 -0.58 10.97
C GLU A 58 -1.06 -0.96 11.39
N ARG A 59 -1.25 -1.19 12.68
CA ARG A 59 -2.57 -1.41 13.27
C ARG A 59 -3.02 -0.14 13.97
N GLU A 60 -4.13 0.42 13.52
CA GLU A 60 -4.78 1.60 14.11
C GLU A 60 -6.21 1.21 14.51
N ASP A 61 -6.57 1.45 15.77
CA ASP A 61 -7.93 1.25 16.31
C ASP A 61 -8.62 -0.04 15.85
N ASN A 62 -7.87 -1.15 15.92
CA ASN A 62 -8.28 -2.51 15.56
C ASN A 62 -8.29 -2.87 14.06
N THR A 63 -7.93 -1.94 13.18
CA THR A 63 -7.86 -2.16 11.73
C THR A 63 -6.41 -2.12 11.25
N TRP A 64 -6.09 -2.97 10.26
CA TRP A 64 -4.78 -3.00 9.62
C TRP A 64 -4.75 -2.07 8.43
N HIS A 65 -3.74 -1.23 8.32
CA HIS A 65 -3.55 -0.34 7.19
C HIS A 65 -2.11 -0.35 6.71
N TYR A 66 -1.91 -0.10 5.42
CA TYR A 66 -0.58 0.12 4.88
C TYR A 66 -0.20 1.59 4.92
N MET A 67 1.07 1.84 5.23
CA MET A 67 1.70 3.15 5.15
C MET A 67 3.11 3.02 4.58
N LEU A 68 3.59 4.08 3.94
CA LEU A 68 5.01 4.18 3.60
C LEU A 68 5.81 4.59 4.84
N GLU A 69 7.03 4.07 4.97
CA GLU A 69 7.91 4.34 6.12
C GLU A 69 8.14 5.84 6.39
N GLY A 70 8.19 6.66 5.34
CA GLY A 70 8.31 8.12 5.48
C GLY A 70 7.10 8.76 6.18
N GLU A 71 5.92 8.17 6.03
CA GLU A 71 4.67 8.64 6.61
C GLU A 71 4.40 8.01 7.98
N ALA A 72 4.74 6.73 8.15
CA ALA A 72 4.68 6.03 9.44
C ALA A 72 5.56 6.70 10.50
N LYS A 73 6.74 7.24 10.11
CA LYS A 73 7.57 8.03 11.03
C LYS A 73 6.85 9.31 11.47
N ARG A 74 6.11 9.98 10.57
CA ARG A 74 5.35 11.21 10.90
C ARG A 74 4.17 10.91 11.82
N SER A 75 3.38 9.86 11.53
CA SER A 75 2.25 9.46 12.36
C SER A 75 2.70 9.03 13.77
N GLN A 76 3.79 8.25 13.87
CA GLN A 76 4.36 7.84 15.16
C GLN A 76 4.90 9.02 15.98
N ILE A 77 5.51 10.04 15.34
CA ILE A 77 5.96 11.26 16.01
C ILE A 77 4.77 12.07 16.54
N MET A 78 3.68 12.19 15.76
CA MET A 78 2.47 12.89 16.21
C MET A 78 1.79 12.18 17.39
N ARG A 79 1.75 10.84 17.38
CA ARG A 79 1.18 10.03 18.48
C ARG A 79 1.97 10.09 19.79
N ARG A 80 3.26 10.45 19.75
CA ARG A 80 4.16 10.46 20.92
C ARG A 80 4.22 11.78 21.68
N ARG A 81 3.47 12.82 21.32
CA ARG A 81 3.41 14.05 22.13
C ARG A 81 2.60 13.79 23.42
N PRO A 82 3.20 13.83 24.62
CA PRO A 82 2.44 13.96 25.85
C PRO A 82 1.87 15.38 25.90
N ARG A 83 0.60 15.50 26.34
CA ARG A 83 0.03 16.79 26.74
C ARG A 83 0.75 17.34 27.96
#